data_AF-A0A4Z0HYV5-F1
#
_entry.id   AF-A0A4Z0HYV5-F1
#
_cell.length_a   1.000
_cell.length_b   1.000
_cell.length_c   1.000
_cell.angle_alpha   90.00
_cell.angle_beta   90.00
_cell.angle_gamma   90.00
#
_symmetry.space_group_name_H-M   'P 1'
#
loop_
_entity.id
_entity.type
_entity.pdbx_description
1 polymer ?
#
loop_
_entity_poly.entity_id
_entity_poly.type
_entity_poly.pdbx_seq_one_letter_code
_entity_poly.pdbx_strand_id
1 'polypeptide(L)'
;MASSRSVPTSSTHRLIILTSRRVDGHKLTWRELKAHPHGLVLGPRQFGRFREALRTPDHKVHAAPAEFVARARELLTTSDPEAPEGFPFLLGNRRRRHSMNSWLNELPGLHPGGKGNEILLHPEDAAALGIASGDRVRVFSPTALLEVTAALSDRPRRGVVVLDHGWGSGVFDPRQGSPPDIYGVNRNLLADRTSIDPLSQTSALGSVYVGVERL
;
A
#
# COMPACT_ATOMS: atom_id res chain seq x y z
N MET A 1 11.97 20.19 46.11
CA MET A 1 11.14 18.97 46.03
C MET A 1 10.00 19.21 45.05
N ALA A 2 10.18 18.83 43.78
CA ALA A 2 9.12 18.89 42.79
C ALA A 2 8.38 17.54 42.78
N SER A 3 7.13 17.56 43.25
CA SER A 3 6.21 16.43 43.22
C SER A 3 6.01 15.95 41.79
N SER A 4 6.48 14.74 41.48
CA SER A 4 6.17 14.06 40.22
C SER A 4 4.70 13.69 40.21
N ARG A 5 3.86 14.55 39.63
CA ARG A 5 2.44 14.22 39.39
C ARG A 5 2.39 13.03 38.44
N SER A 6 1.93 11.89 38.96
CA SER A 6 1.63 10.71 38.15
C SER A 6 0.56 11.05 37.13
N VAL A 7 0.92 11.13 35.86
CA VAL A 7 -0.05 11.22 34.76
C VAL A 7 -0.95 9.98 34.85
N PRO A 8 -2.28 10.13 34.97
CA PRO A 8 -3.17 8.97 35.05
C PRO A 8 -3.02 8.14 33.78
N THR A 9 -2.74 6.85 33.93
CA THR A 9 -2.74 5.90 32.81
C THR A 9 -4.13 5.89 32.19
N SER A 10 -4.28 6.53 31.02
CA SER A 10 -5.46 6.40 30.17
C SER A 10 -5.81 4.91 29.95
N SER A 11 -7.10 4.62 29.76
CA SER A 11 -7.64 3.29 29.45
C SER A 11 -6.88 2.61 28.29
N THR A 12 -6.39 3.38 27.33
CA THR A 12 -5.56 2.90 26.21
C THR A 12 -4.20 2.38 26.68
N HIS A 13 -3.54 3.04 27.64
CA HIS A 13 -2.25 2.58 28.19
C HIS A 13 -2.40 1.25 28.95
N ARG A 14 -3.52 1.07 29.66
CA ARG A 14 -3.82 -0.19 30.35
C ARG A 14 -4.05 -1.33 29.36
N LEU A 15 -4.73 -1.09 28.25
CA LEU A 15 -4.96 -2.10 27.21
C LEU A 15 -3.64 -2.56 26.56
N ILE A 16 -2.73 -1.63 26.26
CA ILE A 16 -1.40 -1.95 25.71
C ILE A 16 -0.60 -2.85 26.65
N ILE A 17 -0.63 -2.57 27.96
CA ILE A 17 0.07 -3.38 28.97
C ILE A 17 -0.63 -4.73 29.20
N LEU A 18 -1.95 -4.75 29.22
CA LEU A 18 -2.73 -5.98 29.41
C LEU A 18 -2.50 -6.97 28.28
N THR A 19 -2.41 -6.48 27.05
CA THR A 19 -2.16 -7.25 25.82
C THR A 19 -0.68 -7.50 25.54
N SER A 20 0.23 -6.87 26.31
CA SER A 20 1.67 -7.12 26.17
C SER A 20 2.00 -8.58 26.49
N ARG A 21 2.84 -9.18 25.64
CA ARG A 21 3.41 -10.50 25.91
C ARG A 21 4.34 -10.40 27.11
N ARG A 22 4.46 -11.50 27.87
CA ARG A 22 5.52 -11.61 28.85
C ARG A 22 6.86 -11.67 28.11
N VAL A 23 7.81 -10.87 28.57
CA VAL A 23 9.20 -10.86 28.09
C VAL A 23 10.05 -11.31 29.27
N ASP A 24 10.91 -12.31 29.07
CA ASP A 24 11.76 -12.86 30.13
C ASP A 24 11.02 -13.14 31.45
N GLY A 25 9.82 -13.73 31.33
CA GLY A 25 9.01 -14.15 32.47
C GLY A 25 8.15 -13.07 33.14
N HIS A 26 8.29 -11.78 32.80
CA HIS A 26 7.49 -10.69 33.39
C HIS A 26 6.70 -9.89 32.34
N LYS A 27 5.65 -9.19 32.76
CA LYS A 27 4.88 -8.28 31.89
C LYS A 27 5.56 -6.91 31.83
N LEU A 28 5.63 -6.32 30.65
CA LEU A 28 6.11 -4.95 30.47
C LEU A 28 5.19 -3.96 31.19
N THR A 29 5.77 -3.01 31.91
CA THR A 29 5.04 -1.95 32.61
C THR A 29 5.00 -0.66 31.79
N TRP A 30 4.00 0.19 32.05
CA TRP A 30 3.92 1.52 31.43
C TRP A 30 5.19 2.36 31.68
N ARG A 31 5.73 2.22 32.89
CA ARG A 31 6.90 2.99 33.33
C ARG A 31 8.12 2.59 32.53
N GLU A 32 8.33 1.30 32.30
CA GLU A 32 9.44 0.80 31.47
C GLU A 32 9.32 1.26 30.03
N LEU A 33 8.13 1.17 29.43
CA LEU A 33 7.92 1.67 28.06
C LEU A 33 8.24 3.16 27.94
N LYS A 34 7.80 3.98 28.90
CA LYS A 34 8.11 5.42 28.92
C LYS A 34 9.58 5.73 29.16
N ALA A 35 10.29 4.89 29.90
CA ALA A 35 11.72 5.06 30.15
C ALA A 35 12.58 4.79 28.90
N HIS A 36 12.01 4.15 27.87
CA HIS A 36 12.70 3.77 26.64
C HIS A 36 12.06 4.42 25.40
N PRO A 37 12.22 5.75 25.22
CA PRO A 37 11.56 6.49 24.13
C PRO A 37 11.99 6.06 22.73
N HIS A 38 13.11 5.36 22.61
CA HIS A 38 13.63 4.82 21.34
C HIS A 38 13.38 3.32 21.17
N GLY A 39 12.52 2.73 22.01
CA GLY A 39 12.21 1.30 21.99
C GLY A 39 13.06 0.49 22.97
N LEU A 40 12.58 -0.72 23.26
CA LEU A 40 13.12 -1.61 24.28
C LEU A 40 13.67 -2.87 23.60
N VAL A 41 14.94 -3.19 23.83
CA VAL A 41 15.57 -4.41 23.30
C VAL A 41 15.28 -5.55 24.27
N LEU A 42 14.46 -6.50 23.84
CA LEU A 42 13.92 -7.59 24.67
C LEU A 42 14.90 -8.78 24.79
N GLY A 43 16.20 -8.49 24.87
CA GLY A 43 17.27 -9.49 24.93
C GLY A 43 17.84 -9.91 23.56
N PRO A 44 18.88 -10.77 23.56
CA PRO A 44 19.50 -11.26 22.34
C PRO A 44 18.57 -12.20 21.57
N ARG A 45 18.74 -12.26 20.23
CA ARG A 45 17.97 -13.19 19.39
C ARG A 45 18.30 -14.63 19.78
N GLN A 46 17.28 -15.39 20.16
CA GLN A 46 17.39 -16.83 20.42
C GLN A 46 16.93 -17.62 19.19
N PHE A 47 17.68 -18.66 18.82
CA PHE A 47 17.38 -19.56 17.70
C PHE A 47 16.94 -20.95 18.19
N GLY A 48 16.54 -21.85 17.28
CA GLY A 48 16.21 -23.24 17.61
C GLY A 48 14.74 -23.51 17.97
N ARG A 49 13.92 -22.47 18.14
CA ARG A 49 12.48 -22.61 18.46
C ARG A 49 11.57 -22.83 17.25
N PHE A 50 12.13 -22.91 16.05
CA PHE A 50 11.34 -22.96 14.82
C PHE A 50 10.44 -24.20 14.76
N ARG A 51 10.96 -25.37 15.14
CA ARG A 51 10.19 -26.63 15.14
C ARG A 51 8.97 -26.57 16.07
N GLU A 52 9.14 -26.00 17.26
CA GLU A 52 8.05 -25.81 18.24
C GLU A 52 7.00 -24.80 17.76
N ALA A 53 7.41 -23.84 16.91
CA ALA A 53 6.52 -22.84 16.33
C ALA A 53 5.76 -23.34 15.09
N LEU A 54 6.15 -24.47 14.49
CA LEU A 54 5.46 -25.05 13.34
C LEU A 54 4.08 -25.55 13.76
N ARG A 55 3.06 -25.01 13.11
CA ARG A 55 1.65 -25.36 13.31
C ARG A 55 1.14 -26.44 12.36
N THR A 56 2.02 -27.00 11.52
CA THR A 56 1.69 -28.12 10.65
C THR A 56 1.51 -29.39 11.49
N PRO A 57 0.57 -30.29 11.13
CA PRO A 57 0.29 -31.49 11.94
C PRO A 57 1.51 -32.40 12.18
N ASP A 58 2.48 -32.39 11.27
CA ASP A 58 3.71 -33.20 11.32
C ASP A 58 4.94 -32.43 11.87
N HIS A 59 4.78 -31.17 12.27
CA HIS A 59 5.85 -30.27 12.67
C HIS A 59 7.00 -30.18 11.65
N LYS A 60 6.70 -30.30 10.36
CA LYS A 60 7.64 -30.09 9.25
C LYS A 60 7.24 -28.90 8.41
N VAL A 61 8.22 -28.33 7.70
CA VAL A 61 7.95 -27.34 6.65
C VAL A 61 7.47 -28.08 5.41
N HIS A 62 6.25 -27.79 4.97
CA HIS A 62 5.74 -28.28 3.69
C HIS A 62 6.32 -27.41 2.57
N ALA A 63 7.44 -27.86 1.98
CA ALA A 63 8.15 -27.10 0.94
C ALA A 63 7.38 -26.98 -0.38
N ALA A 64 6.45 -27.90 -0.64
CA ALA A 64 5.61 -27.91 -1.83
C ALA A 64 4.18 -28.35 -1.47
N PRO A 65 3.37 -27.48 -0.85
CA PRO A 65 1.96 -27.76 -0.57
C PRO A 65 1.23 -28.15 -1.85
N ALA A 66 0.39 -29.19 -1.77
CA ALA A 66 -0.23 -29.78 -2.96
C ALA A 66 -1.09 -28.77 -3.72
N GLU A 67 -1.80 -27.89 -3.00
CA GLU A 67 -2.62 -26.82 -3.58
C GLU A 67 -1.78 -25.82 -4.42
N PHE A 68 -0.57 -25.48 -3.97
CA PHE A 68 0.31 -24.56 -4.68
C PHE A 68 0.94 -25.22 -5.90
N VAL A 69 1.33 -26.48 -5.80
CA VAL A 69 1.86 -27.25 -6.95
C VAL A 69 0.79 -27.42 -8.02
N ALA A 70 -0.44 -27.74 -7.62
CA ALA A 70 -1.57 -27.87 -8.55
C ALA A 70 -1.84 -26.54 -9.27
N ARG A 71 -1.95 -25.43 -8.52
CA ARG A 71 -2.17 -24.10 -9.11
C ARG A 71 -1.01 -23.66 -10.02
N ALA A 72 0.23 -23.94 -9.64
CA ALA A 72 1.39 -23.61 -10.47
C ALA A 72 1.38 -24.37 -11.80
N ARG A 73 1.04 -25.67 -11.80
CA ARG A 73 0.91 -26.46 -13.04
C ARG A 73 -0.18 -25.91 -13.95
N GLU A 74 -1.34 -25.56 -13.40
CA GLU A 74 -2.42 -24.94 -14.15
C GLU A 74 -1.95 -23.63 -14.82
N LEU A 75 -1.34 -22.72 -14.05
CA LEU A 75 -0.85 -21.45 -14.58
C LEU A 75 0.24 -21.60 -15.65
N LEU A 76 1.11 -22.61 -15.53
CA LEU A 76 2.14 -22.88 -16.54
C LEU A 76 1.58 -23.42 -17.87
N THR A 77 0.33 -23.88 -17.88
CA THR A 77 -0.37 -24.33 -19.10
C THR A 77 -1.27 -23.26 -19.70
N THR A 78 -1.48 -22.15 -19.00
CA THR A 78 -2.28 -21.01 -19.47
C THR A 78 -1.42 -20.10 -20.34
N SER A 79 -2.00 -19.51 -21.38
CA SER A 79 -1.34 -18.47 -22.17
C SER A 79 -0.95 -17.27 -21.30
N ASP A 80 0.10 -16.57 -21.71
CA ASP A 80 0.46 -15.30 -21.09
C ASP A 80 -0.73 -14.32 -21.15
N PRO A 81 -0.95 -13.53 -20.09
CA PRO A 81 -2.04 -12.56 -20.08
C PRO A 81 -1.78 -11.47 -21.11
N GLU A 82 -2.69 -11.34 -22.07
CA GLU A 82 -2.68 -10.25 -23.04
C GLU A 82 -3.44 -9.03 -22.51
N ALA A 83 -3.07 -7.85 -23.00
CA ALA A 83 -3.80 -6.64 -22.69
C ALA A 83 -5.19 -6.68 -23.36
N PRO A 84 -6.28 -6.43 -22.61
CA PRO A 84 -7.62 -6.41 -23.19
C PRO A 84 -7.77 -5.28 -24.23
N GLU A 85 -8.66 -5.48 -25.20
CA GLU A 85 -8.99 -4.46 -26.20
C GLU A 85 -9.43 -3.15 -25.53
N GLY A 86 -8.82 -2.02 -25.94
CA GLY A 86 -9.08 -0.71 -25.37
C GLY A 86 -8.35 -0.40 -24.04
N PHE A 87 -7.66 -1.38 -23.45
CA PHE A 87 -6.92 -1.22 -22.18
C PHE A 87 -5.45 -1.68 -22.32
N PRO A 88 -4.66 -1.08 -23.22
CA PRO A 88 -3.35 -1.61 -23.60
C PRO A 88 -2.27 -1.46 -22.51
N PHE A 89 -2.53 -0.71 -21.44
CA PHE A 89 -1.51 -0.41 -20.43
C PHE A 89 -1.72 -1.16 -19.13
N LEU A 90 -0.66 -1.76 -18.60
CA LEU A 90 -0.65 -2.30 -17.24
C LEU A 90 -0.39 -1.17 -16.24
N LEU A 91 -1.28 -1.03 -15.25
CA LEU A 91 -1.19 0.00 -14.22
C LEU A 91 -0.24 -0.42 -13.09
N GLY A 92 0.98 0.10 -13.15
CA GLY A 92 1.96 0.04 -12.08
C GLY A 92 1.58 0.90 -10.88
N ASN A 93 2.28 0.63 -9.76
CA ASN A 93 2.14 1.37 -8.52
C ASN A 93 3.50 1.88 -8.04
N ARG A 94 3.55 3.12 -7.57
CA ARG A 94 4.70 3.70 -6.89
C ARG A 94 4.25 4.36 -5.59
N ARG A 95 5.09 4.26 -4.56
CA ARG A 95 4.91 4.93 -3.27
C ARG A 95 5.79 6.16 -3.20
N ARG A 96 5.28 7.25 -2.64
CA ARG A 96 6.05 8.48 -2.38
C ARG A 96 6.66 8.41 -0.99
N ARG A 97 7.94 8.79 -0.87
CA ARG A 97 8.68 8.83 0.40
C ARG A 97 8.00 9.71 1.46
N HIS A 98 7.29 10.73 1.01
CA HIS A 98 6.62 11.74 1.85
C HIS A 98 5.20 11.33 2.29
N SER A 99 4.74 10.13 1.91
CA SER A 99 3.40 9.64 2.26
C SER A 99 3.49 8.31 3.00
N MET A 100 2.55 8.04 3.90
CA MET A 100 2.36 6.72 4.50
C MET A 100 1.02 6.13 4.06
N ASN A 101 1.03 5.39 2.94
CA ASN A 101 -0.21 5.08 2.21
C ASN A 101 -0.95 6.40 1.90
N SER A 102 -2.20 6.55 2.36
CA SER A 102 -3.01 7.76 2.20
C SER A 102 -2.86 8.80 3.32
N TRP A 103 -2.01 8.54 4.31
CA TRP A 103 -1.80 9.44 5.44
C TRP A 103 -0.68 10.43 5.14
N LEU A 104 -0.74 11.58 5.84
CA LEU A 104 0.25 12.66 5.88
C LEU A 104 0.24 13.60 4.67
N ASN A 105 -0.60 13.33 3.65
CA ASN A 105 -0.63 14.14 2.43
C ASN A 105 -1.08 15.59 2.68
N GLU A 106 -1.82 15.83 3.76
CA GLU A 106 -2.28 17.12 4.22
C GLU A 106 -1.20 17.94 4.96
N LEU A 107 -0.16 17.29 5.49
CA LEU A 107 0.80 17.95 6.38
C LEU A 107 1.59 19.06 5.65
N PRO A 108 1.62 20.29 6.22
CA PRO A 108 2.38 21.39 5.66
C PRO A 108 3.87 21.05 5.52
N GLY A 109 4.47 21.42 4.39
CA GLY A 109 5.91 21.25 4.14
C GLY A 109 6.37 19.82 3.81
N LEU A 110 5.50 18.80 3.94
CA LEU A 110 5.90 17.42 3.69
C LEU A 110 6.01 17.09 2.19
N HIS A 111 5.27 17.81 1.34
CA HIS A 111 5.23 17.60 -0.11
C HIS A 111 5.85 18.79 -0.89
N PRO A 112 7.19 18.90 -0.96
CA PRO A 112 7.85 20.01 -1.65
C PRO A 112 7.58 20.03 -3.17
N GLY A 113 7.30 18.87 -3.77
CA GLY A 113 6.93 18.74 -5.19
C GLY A 113 5.43 18.92 -5.48
N GLY A 114 4.64 19.38 -4.50
CA GLY A 114 3.20 19.53 -4.62
C GLY A 114 2.40 18.34 -4.09
N LYS A 115 1.15 18.62 -3.74
CA LYS A 115 0.17 17.65 -3.22
C LYS A 115 -0.69 17.10 -4.35
N GLY A 116 -0.32 15.94 -4.87
CA GLY A 116 -1.09 15.23 -5.89
C GLY A 116 -0.31 14.10 -6.52
N ASN A 117 -0.92 13.47 -7.52
CA ASN A 117 -0.29 12.46 -8.35
C ASN A 117 -0.51 12.73 -9.83
N GLU A 118 0.50 12.29 -10.58
CA GLU A 118 0.60 12.32 -12.03
C GLU A 118 0.64 10.88 -12.54
N ILE A 119 0.22 10.65 -13.78
CA ILE A 119 0.43 9.37 -14.45
C ILE A 119 1.75 9.43 -15.21
N LEU A 120 2.64 8.48 -14.94
CA LEU A 120 3.87 8.33 -15.69
C LEU A 120 3.62 7.50 -16.94
N LEU A 121 4.02 8.03 -18.10
CA LEU A 121 4.05 7.31 -19.36
C LEU A 121 5.46 7.20 -19.90
N HIS A 122 5.75 6.08 -20.56
CA HIS A 122 6.94 5.98 -21.40
C HIS A 122 6.85 6.97 -22.56
N PRO A 123 7.93 7.68 -22.95
CA PRO A 123 7.88 8.68 -24.01
C PRO A 123 7.34 8.16 -25.36
N GLU A 124 7.69 6.93 -25.75
CA GLU A 124 7.18 6.32 -26.99
C GLU A 124 5.68 6.04 -26.95
N ASP A 125 5.15 5.61 -25.81
CA ASP A 125 3.71 5.35 -25.66
C ASP A 125 2.93 6.68 -25.66
N ALA A 126 3.48 7.70 -25.00
CA ALA A 126 2.90 9.04 -25.01
C ALA A 126 2.92 9.65 -26.42
N ALA A 127 4.00 9.48 -27.18
CA ALA A 127 4.08 9.92 -28.58
C ALA A 127 3.03 9.23 -29.46
N ALA A 128 2.82 7.92 -29.29
CA ALA A 128 1.78 7.17 -30.01
C ALA A 128 0.35 7.67 -29.69
N LEU A 129 0.15 8.20 -28.47
CA LEU A 129 -1.12 8.78 -28.02
C LEU A 129 -1.23 10.30 -28.24
N GLY A 130 -0.20 10.95 -28.78
CA GLY A 130 -0.17 12.42 -28.92
C GLY A 130 -0.19 13.19 -27.60
N ILE A 131 0.32 12.59 -26.52
CA ILE A 131 0.37 13.16 -25.16
C ILE A 131 1.74 13.75 -24.88
N ALA A 132 1.79 14.99 -24.41
CA ALA A 132 3.00 15.63 -23.89
C ALA A 132 3.03 15.63 -22.35
N SER A 133 4.22 15.82 -21.78
CA SER A 133 4.33 16.06 -20.33
C SER A 133 3.59 17.35 -19.96
N GLY A 134 2.78 17.30 -18.89
CA GLY A 134 1.95 18.43 -18.45
C GLY A 134 0.53 18.42 -19.04
N ASP A 135 0.25 17.62 -20.06
CA ASP A 135 -1.11 17.48 -20.58
C ASP A 135 -2.05 16.88 -19.54
N ARG A 136 -3.32 17.29 -19.62
CA ARG A 136 -4.41 16.62 -18.92
C ARG A 136 -4.80 15.38 -19.70
N VAL A 137 -4.92 14.27 -18.99
CA VAL A 137 -5.26 12.97 -19.58
C VAL A 137 -6.32 12.28 -18.74
N ARG A 138 -7.08 11.43 -19.40
CA ARG A 138 -8.04 10.54 -18.80
C ARG A 138 -7.46 9.14 -18.75
N VAL A 139 -7.42 8.57 -17.56
CA VAL A 139 -7.04 7.17 -17.32
C VAL A 139 -8.29 6.41 -16.93
N PHE A 140 -8.60 5.33 -17.63
CA PHE A 140 -9.87 4.63 -17.46
C PHE A 140 -9.70 3.11 -17.48
N SER A 141 -10.67 2.45 -16.87
CA SER A 141 -10.81 1.00 -16.75
C SER A 141 -12.31 0.67 -16.81
N PRO A 142 -12.71 -0.61 -16.85
CA PRO A 142 -14.13 -0.97 -16.75
C PRO A 142 -14.83 -0.45 -15.48
N THR A 143 -14.09 -0.15 -14.41
CA THR A 143 -14.68 0.23 -13.11
C THR A 143 -14.74 1.74 -12.86
N ALA A 144 -13.85 2.52 -13.47
CA ALA A 144 -13.76 3.95 -13.23
C ALA A 144 -12.96 4.70 -14.28
N LEU A 145 -13.07 6.02 -14.21
CA LEU A 145 -12.37 7.02 -15.02
C LEU A 145 -11.78 8.07 -14.08
N LEU A 146 -10.51 8.39 -14.27
CA LEU A 146 -9.76 9.39 -13.50
C LEU A 146 -9.13 10.42 -14.44
N GLU A 147 -9.08 11.68 -14.02
CA GLU A 147 -8.38 12.74 -14.76
C GLU A 147 -7.14 13.20 -14.02
N VAL A 148 -5.98 13.11 -14.67
CA VAL A 148 -4.67 13.38 -14.07
C VAL A 148 -3.78 14.12 -15.05
N THR A 149 -2.66 14.64 -14.55
CA THR A 149 -1.63 15.23 -15.40
C THR A 149 -0.65 14.15 -15.83
N ALA A 150 -0.29 14.14 -17.12
CA ALA A 150 0.73 13.24 -17.66
C ALA A 150 2.14 13.76 -17.32
N ALA A 151 3.04 12.84 -16.99
CA ALA A 151 4.46 13.11 -16.90
C ALA A 151 5.23 12.01 -17.64
N LEU A 152 6.21 12.41 -18.44
CA LEU A 152 6.97 11.46 -19.24
C LEU A 152 8.20 10.96 -18.48
N SER A 153 8.44 9.66 -18.51
CA SER A 153 9.61 9.03 -17.92
C SER A 153 9.92 7.71 -18.63
N ASP A 154 11.20 7.48 -18.90
CA ASP A 154 11.76 6.23 -19.45
C ASP A 154 11.91 5.11 -18.41
N ARG A 155 11.53 5.35 -17.15
CA ARG A 155 11.60 4.36 -16.07
C ARG A 155 10.57 3.24 -16.19
N PRO A 156 9.26 3.51 -16.38
CA PRO A 156 8.33 2.44 -16.75
C PRO A 156 8.69 1.87 -18.12
N ARG A 157 8.54 0.56 -18.29
CA ARG A 157 8.62 -0.06 -19.61
C ARG A 157 7.45 0.41 -20.48
N ARG A 158 7.61 0.32 -21.80
CA ARG A 158 6.48 0.47 -22.73
C ARG A 158 5.34 -0.49 -22.38
N GLY A 159 4.10 -0.03 -22.54
CA GLY A 159 2.90 -0.75 -22.13
C GLY A 159 2.65 -0.73 -20.62
N VAL A 160 3.45 0.01 -19.83
CA VAL A 160 3.25 0.17 -18.38
C VAL A 160 3.09 1.65 -18.06
N VAL A 161 2.05 1.98 -17.32
CA VAL A 161 1.82 3.33 -16.79
C VAL A 161 1.83 3.31 -15.28
N VAL A 162 2.34 4.36 -14.62
CA VAL A 162 2.46 4.38 -13.16
C VAL A 162 1.69 5.53 -12.58
N LEU A 163 0.68 5.21 -11.76
CA LEU A 163 -0.05 6.19 -10.95
C LEU A 163 0.26 5.91 -9.48
N ASP A 164 0.70 6.95 -8.76
CA ASP A 164 1.07 6.81 -7.35
C ASP A 164 -0.13 6.44 -6.47
N HIS A 165 0.07 5.48 -5.57
CA HIS A 165 -0.91 5.17 -4.52
C HIS A 165 -0.88 6.20 -3.39
N GLY A 166 -2.00 6.33 -2.70
CA GLY A 166 -2.12 7.13 -1.49
C GLY A 166 -2.85 8.46 -1.68
N TRP A 167 -3.41 8.73 -2.86
CA TRP A 167 -4.08 10.00 -3.16
C TRP A 167 -5.59 9.85 -3.32
N GLY A 168 -6.32 10.96 -3.36
CA GLY A 168 -7.77 11.01 -3.53
C GLY A 168 -8.59 10.69 -2.28
N SER A 169 -7.95 10.54 -1.11
CA SER A 169 -8.66 10.48 0.18
C SER A 169 -9.06 11.88 0.62
N GLY A 170 -10.30 12.04 1.12
CA GLY A 170 -10.77 13.28 1.71
C GLY A 170 -10.36 13.38 3.17
N VAL A 171 -9.64 14.44 3.53
CA VAL A 171 -9.30 14.78 4.92
C VAL A 171 -10.24 15.89 5.38
N PHE A 172 -10.99 15.66 6.45
CA PHE A 172 -11.91 16.67 7.00
C PHE A 172 -11.66 16.89 8.49
N ASP A 173 -11.81 18.14 8.96
CA ASP A 173 -11.88 18.43 10.39
C ASP A 173 -13.33 18.25 10.87
N PRO A 174 -13.63 17.23 11.69
CA PRO A 174 -14.99 16.98 12.16
C PRO A 174 -15.56 18.12 13.02
N ARG A 175 -14.75 19.09 13.47
CA ARG A 175 -15.18 20.21 14.32
C ARG A 175 -15.56 21.46 13.53
N GLN A 176 -14.96 21.66 12.35
CA GLN A 176 -15.09 22.91 11.60
C GLN A 176 -16.18 22.84 10.51
N GLY A 177 -16.60 21.63 10.11
CA GLY A 177 -17.69 21.44 9.14
C GLY A 177 -17.35 21.85 7.70
N SER A 178 -16.08 22.17 7.41
CA SER A 178 -15.62 22.49 6.06
C SER A 178 -15.63 21.25 5.15
N PRO A 179 -15.78 21.42 3.82
CA PRO A 179 -15.57 20.33 2.87
C PRO A 179 -14.20 19.66 3.06
N PRO A 180 -14.07 18.35 2.80
CA PRO A 180 -12.80 17.66 2.89
C PRO A 180 -11.78 18.23 1.90
N ASP A 181 -10.54 18.38 2.34
CA ASP A 181 -9.41 18.59 1.46
C ASP A 181 -9.12 17.28 0.69
N ILE A 182 -9.07 17.36 -0.64
CA ILE A 182 -8.78 16.23 -1.52
C ILE A 182 -7.60 16.59 -2.41
N TYR A 183 -6.57 15.76 -2.39
CA TYR A 183 -5.38 15.93 -3.21
C TYR A 183 -5.20 14.73 -4.15
N GLY A 184 -4.88 15.02 -5.42
CA GLY A 184 -4.70 13.99 -6.45
C GLY A 184 -5.95 13.12 -6.64
N VAL A 185 -5.76 11.93 -7.22
CA VAL A 185 -6.84 10.96 -7.50
C VAL A 185 -6.55 9.59 -6.92
N ASN A 186 -7.62 8.86 -6.59
CA ASN A 186 -7.52 7.52 -6.04
C ASN A 186 -7.43 6.46 -7.15
N ARG A 187 -6.22 5.97 -7.41
CA ARG A 187 -5.98 4.90 -8.40
C ARG A 187 -6.76 3.62 -8.13
N ASN A 188 -7.11 3.33 -6.86
CA ASN A 188 -7.79 2.08 -6.52
C ASN A 188 -9.22 2.02 -7.08
N LEU A 189 -9.76 3.14 -7.54
CA LEU A 189 -11.04 3.16 -8.25
C LEU A 189 -10.97 2.44 -9.60
N LEU A 190 -9.78 2.35 -10.21
CA LEU A 190 -9.54 1.63 -11.47
C LEU A 190 -9.41 0.11 -11.29
N ALA A 191 -9.29 -0.37 -10.05
CA ALA A 191 -9.16 -1.80 -9.78
C ALA A 191 -10.54 -2.45 -9.64
N ASP A 192 -10.72 -3.57 -10.33
CA ASP A 192 -11.88 -4.41 -10.11
C ASP A 192 -11.91 -5.00 -8.68
N ARG A 193 -13.12 -5.11 -8.13
CA ARG A 193 -13.36 -5.62 -6.78
C ARG A 193 -13.68 -7.11 -6.75
N THR A 194 -13.91 -7.73 -7.91
CA THR A 194 -14.32 -9.14 -8.01
C THR A 194 -13.14 -10.08 -8.24
N SER A 195 -12.04 -9.58 -8.81
CA SER A 195 -10.82 -10.34 -9.01
C SER A 195 -10.10 -10.64 -7.69
N ILE A 196 -10.14 -11.91 -7.27
CA ILE A 196 -9.58 -12.42 -6.03
C ILE A 196 -8.66 -13.61 -6.33
N ASP A 197 -7.49 -13.65 -5.69
CA ASP A 197 -6.61 -14.84 -5.74
C ASP A 197 -7.25 -16.01 -4.99
N PRO A 198 -7.51 -17.16 -5.64
CA PRO A 198 -8.25 -18.27 -5.04
C PRO A 198 -7.57 -18.87 -3.81
N LEU A 199 -6.25 -18.74 -3.70
CA LEU A 199 -5.48 -19.31 -2.59
C LEU A 199 -5.42 -18.36 -1.37
N SER A 200 -5.01 -17.11 -1.57
CA SER A 200 -4.85 -16.14 -0.48
C SER A 200 -6.12 -15.35 -0.16
N GLN A 201 -7.12 -15.40 -1.03
CA GLN A 201 -8.33 -14.56 -0.96
C GLN A 201 -8.02 -13.04 -0.98
N THR A 202 -6.86 -12.67 -1.52
CA THR A 202 -6.44 -11.27 -1.66
C THR A 202 -6.91 -10.70 -3.00
N SER A 203 -7.35 -9.44 -3.01
CA SER A 203 -7.74 -8.73 -4.23
C SER A 203 -6.55 -8.48 -5.17
N ALA A 204 -6.79 -8.57 -6.49
CA ALA A 204 -5.77 -8.30 -7.50
C ALA A 204 -5.56 -6.79 -7.74
N LEU A 205 -4.71 -6.15 -6.94
CA LEU A 205 -4.43 -4.70 -7.04
C LEU A 205 -3.27 -4.34 -7.98
N GLY A 206 -2.54 -5.34 -8.48
CA GLY A 206 -1.32 -5.19 -9.31
C GLY A 206 -1.48 -5.58 -10.78
N SER A 207 -2.62 -6.15 -11.18
CA SER A 207 -2.87 -6.67 -12.53
C SER A 207 -4.04 -5.93 -13.19
N VAL A 208 -4.03 -4.60 -13.09
CA VAL A 208 -5.10 -3.74 -13.59
C VAL A 208 -4.69 -3.19 -14.95
N TYR A 209 -5.46 -3.50 -15.98
CA TYR A 209 -5.30 -2.92 -17.31
C TYR A 209 -6.13 -1.64 -17.46
N VAL A 210 -5.54 -0.63 -18.10
CA VAL A 210 -6.13 0.70 -18.27
C VAL A 210 -5.92 1.22 -19.69
N GLY A 211 -6.82 2.10 -20.11
CA GLY A 211 -6.65 2.99 -21.25
C GLY A 211 -6.21 4.38 -20.80
N VAL A 212 -5.53 5.10 -21.69
CA VAL A 212 -5.13 6.50 -21.48
C VAL A 212 -5.42 7.30 -22.74
N GLU A 213 -6.08 8.44 -22.59
CA GLU A 213 -6.34 9.37 -23.69
C GLU A 213 -6.12 10.83 -23.26
N ARG A 214 -5.77 11.68 -24.23
CA ARG A 214 -5.61 13.12 -24.01
C ARG A 214 -6.98 13.79 -23.85
N LEU A 215 -7.07 14.74 -22.93
CA LEU A 215 -8.26 15.59 -22.72
C LEU A 215 -8.22 16.85 -23.59
#